data_AF-A0A7R9J8K5-F1
#
_entry.id   AF-A0A7R9J8K5-F1
#
_cell.length_a   1.000
_cell.length_b   1.000
_cell.length_c   1.000
_cell.angle_alpha   90.00
_cell.angle_beta   90.00
_cell.angle_gamma   90.00
#
_symmetry.space_group_name_H-M   'P 1'
#
loop_
_entity.id
_entity.type
_entity.pdbx_description
1 polymer ?
#
loop_
_entity_poly.entity_id
_entity_poly.type
_entity_poly.pdbx_seq_one_letter_code
_entity_poly.pdbx_strand_id
1 'polypeptide(L)'
;MNHILVLGTGEQLACAVSVKLSLQGGRTGQAELALVWDMPNIHFSGKRKKYRRFYTKWFPTDGAGAPALSHYVLSNYERWEKEIELWQQPVLQDASLPDWYKSALFNELYFVADGGSVWFLADEAENLAIDDPRLEYGHFAYLEGHEYRMYNTYDVHFYAFICPSLTLAQTSAGSST
;
A
#
# COMPACT_ATOMS: atom_id res chain seq x y z
N MET A 1 -24.82 9.40 -4.36
CA MET A 1 -25.28 9.06 -2.99
C MET A 1 -24.23 8.12 -2.42
N ASN A 2 -23.37 8.61 -1.53
CA ASN A 2 -22.37 7.77 -0.87
C ASN A 2 -23.01 7.24 0.42
N HIS A 3 -23.39 5.97 0.43
CA HIS A 3 -23.88 5.32 1.64
C HIS A 3 -22.67 4.94 2.51
N ILE A 4 -22.42 5.72 3.56
CA ILE A 4 -21.44 5.35 4.60
C ILE A 4 -22.25 4.72 5.75
N LEU A 5 -22.05 3.42 5.97
CA LEU A 5 -22.56 2.70 7.12
C LEU A 5 -21.57 2.86 8.29
N VAL A 6 -22.03 3.41 9.42
CA VAL A 6 -21.28 3.48 10.69
C VAL A 6 -21.95 2.53 11.68
N LEU A 7 -21.17 1.68 12.37
CA LEU A 7 -21.67 0.53 13.15
C LEU A 7 -21.41 0.67 14.66
N GLY A 8 -22.29 0.05 15.47
CA GLY A 8 -22.16 -0.13 16.92
C GLY A 8 -21.46 -1.44 17.33
N THR A 9 -21.06 -1.56 18.59
CA THR A 9 -20.21 -2.66 19.12
C THR A 9 -20.98 -3.95 19.43
N GLY A 10 -20.53 -5.11 18.92
CA GLY A 10 -20.86 -6.45 19.46
C GLY A 10 -21.51 -7.46 18.50
N GLU A 11 -21.95 -7.04 17.31
CA GLU A 11 -22.58 -7.94 16.34
C GLU A 11 -21.64 -8.32 15.20
N GLN A 12 -21.60 -9.61 14.84
CA GLN A 12 -20.97 -10.05 13.59
C GLN A 12 -21.89 -9.69 12.43
N LEU A 13 -21.46 -8.72 11.63
CA LEU A 13 -22.23 -8.21 10.51
C LEU A 13 -21.46 -8.43 9.20
N ALA A 14 -22.22 -8.70 8.14
CA ALA A 14 -21.73 -8.69 6.76
C ALA A 14 -22.38 -7.53 6.00
N CYS A 15 -21.63 -6.92 5.09
CA CYS A 15 -22.12 -5.88 4.20
C CYS A 15 -22.09 -6.40 2.76
N ALA A 16 -23.08 -6.00 1.95
CA ALA A 16 -23.11 -6.25 0.51
C ALA A 16 -23.27 -4.92 -0.22
N VAL A 17 -22.47 -4.73 -1.27
CA VAL A 17 -22.54 -3.56 -2.17
C VAL A 17 -22.92 -4.06 -3.55
N SER A 18 -23.85 -3.37 -4.21
CA SER A 18 -24.31 -3.71 -5.56
C SER A 18 -24.47 -2.45 -6.40
N VAL A 19 -24.12 -2.55 -7.69
CA VAL A 19 -24.29 -1.48 -8.67
C VAL A 19 -25.15 -2.00 -9.81
N LYS A 20 -26.17 -1.23 -10.21
CA LYS A 20 -27.05 -1.55 -11.33
C LYS A 20 -26.86 -0.50 -12.43
N LEU A 21 -26.50 -0.96 -13.63
CA LEU A 21 -26.38 -0.14 -14.83
C LEU A 21 -27.44 -0.58 -15.86
N SER A 22 -28.08 0.39 -16.51
CA SER A 22 -29.00 0.15 -17.61
C SER A 22 -28.37 0.68 -18.90
N LEU A 23 -28.08 -0.21 -19.86
CA LEU A 23 -27.35 0.14 -21.09
C LEU A 23 -28.22 -0.06 -22.33
N GLN A 24 -28.06 0.83 -23.30
CA GLN A 24 -28.63 0.68 -24.64
C GLN A 24 -27.74 -0.22 -25.51
N GLY A 25 -28.29 -0.78 -26.58
CA GLY A 25 -27.52 -1.60 -27.53
C GLY A 25 -26.31 -0.85 -28.08
N GLY A 26 -25.13 -1.48 -28.01
CA GLY A 26 -23.86 -0.88 -28.46
C GLY A 26 -23.21 0.13 -27.50
N ARG A 27 -23.71 0.27 -26.26
CA ARG A 27 -23.10 1.12 -25.22
C ARG A 27 -22.32 0.28 -24.20
N THR A 28 -21.25 0.85 -23.68
CA THR A 28 -20.47 0.33 -22.55
C THR A 28 -20.82 1.12 -21.28
N GLY A 29 -20.92 0.44 -20.15
CA GLY A 29 -21.06 1.06 -18.83
C GLY A 29 -19.96 0.54 -17.91
N GLN A 30 -19.54 1.39 -16.98
CA GLN A 30 -18.47 1.12 -16.04
C GLN A 30 -18.90 1.56 -14.64
N ALA A 31 -18.44 0.85 -13.62
CA ALA A 31 -18.74 1.11 -12.23
C ALA A 31 -17.52 0.77 -11.37
N GLU A 32 -17.12 1.70 -10.51
CA GLU A 32 -15.95 1.55 -9.67
C GLU A 32 -16.31 1.25 -8.22
N LEU A 33 -15.54 0.34 -7.63
CA LEU A 33 -15.68 -0.11 -6.25
C LEU A 33 -14.31 -0.08 -5.58
N ALA A 34 -14.26 0.35 -4.33
CA ALA A 34 -13.06 0.35 -3.52
C ALA A 34 -13.27 -0.46 -2.24
N LEU A 35 -12.30 -1.31 -1.91
CA LEU A 35 -12.20 -1.99 -0.62
C LEU A 35 -11.04 -1.36 0.16
N VAL A 36 -11.33 -0.89 1.37
CA VAL A 36 -10.33 -0.28 2.25
C VAL A 36 -10.40 -0.87 3.64
N TRP A 37 -9.26 -0.90 4.32
CA TRP A 37 -9.13 -1.35 5.69
C TRP A 37 -8.39 -0.29 6.51
N ASP A 38 -9.07 0.28 7.50
CA ASP A 38 -8.47 1.22 8.45
C ASP A 38 -8.12 0.48 9.76
N MET A 39 -6.89 -0.02 9.83
CA MET A 39 -6.33 -0.69 11.01
C MET A 39 -5.04 0.03 11.44
N PRO A 40 -5.15 1.24 12.03
CA PRO A 40 -4.03 2.17 12.16
C PRO A 40 -2.96 1.70 13.15
N ASN A 41 -3.28 0.75 14.02
CA ASN A 41 -2.44 0.33 15.13
C ASN A 41 -2.01 -1.13 14.99
N ILE A 42 -0.71 -1.38 15.13
CA ILE A 42 -0.14 -2.73 15.21
C ILE A 42 0.39 -3.00 16.62
N HIS A 43 0.17 -4.23 17.10
CA HIS A 43 0.73 -4.75 18.33
C HIS A 43 1.48 -6.05 18.02
N PHE A 44 2.70 -6.19 18.52
CA PHE A 44 3.46 -7.43 18.44
C PHE A 44 3.33 -8.21 19.74
N SER A 45 3.15 -9.53 19.62
CA SER A 45 3.09 -10.43 20.78
C SER A 45 4.33 -10.25 21.67
N GLY A 46 4.13 -10.15 22.98
CA GLY A 46 5.20 -10.02 23.97
C GLY A 46 5.71 -8.59 24.23
N LYS A 47 5.26 -7.56 23.50
CA LYS A 47 5.62 -6.16 23.79
C LYS A 47 4.38 -5.29 24.00
N ARG A 48 4.39 -4.45 25.04
CA ARG A 48 3.33 -3.44 25.31
C ARG A 48 3.37 -2.24 24.37
N LYS A 49 4.37 -2.13 23.49
CA LYS A 49 4.52 -1.00 22.58
C LYS A 49 3.53 -1.12 21.42
N LYS A 50 2.72 -0.08 21.27
CA LYS A 50 1.80 0.13 20.15
C LYS A 50 2.54 0.91 19.07
N TYR A 51 2.42 0.47 17.81
CA TYR A 51 3.00 1.16 16.66
C TYR A 51 1.89 1.68 15.76
N ARG A 52 2.03 2.91 15.25
CA ARG A 52 1.10 3.46 14.26
C ARG A 52 1.60 3.20 12.85
N ARG A 53 0.72 2.71 11.97
CA ARG A 53 1.02 2.45 10.56
C ARG A 53 1.32 3.76 9.83
N PHE A 54 2.28 3.72 8.91
CA PHE A 54 2.79 4.92 8.24
C PHE A 54 1.72 5.72 7.47
N TYR A 55 0.72 5.05 6.87
CA TYR A 55 -0.37 5.75 6.15
C TYR A 55 -1.14 6.75 7.03
N THR A 56 -1.15 6.55 8.35
CA THR A 56 -1.80 7.46 9.31
C THR A 56 -1.15 8.85 9.37
N LYS A 57 -0.01 9.06 8.68
CA LYS A 57 0.54 10.40 8.42
C LYS A 57 -0.41 11.29 7.63
N TRP A 58 -1.22 10.71 6.74
CA TRP A 58 -2.09 11.44 5.81
C TRP A 58 -3.58 11.27 6.10
N PHE A 59 -3.96 10.24 6.86
CA PHE A 59 -5.35 9.91 7.12
C PHE A 59 -5.68 10.02 8.61
N PRO A 60 -6.90 10.45 8.96
CA PRO A 60 -7.31 10.63 10.34
C PRO A 60 -7.42 9.27 11.05
N THR A 61 -7.11 9.26 12.35
CA THR A 61 -7.16 8.06 13.21
C THR A 61 -8.31 8.09 14.22
N ASP A 62 -9.24 9.03 14.07
CA ASP A 62 -10.37 9.30 14.97
C ASP A 62 -11.66 8.54 14.57
N GLY A 63 -11.52 7.49 13.75
CA GLY A 63 -12.63 6.71 13.22
C GLY A 63 -13.14 7.18 11.86
N ALA A 64 -12.67 8.31 11.34
CA ALA A 64 -12.97 8.77 9.99
C ALA A 64 -11.98 8.28 8.91
N GLY A 65 -11.03 7.41 9.27
CA GLY A 65 -9.97 6.95 8.36
C GLY A 65 -10.48 6.13 7.18
N ALA A 66 -11.35 5.13 7.42
CA ALA A 66 -11.91 4.30 6.33
C ALA A 66 -12.71 5.12 5.29
N PRO A 67 -13.66 6.01 5.67
CA PRO A 67 -14.32 6.90 4.70
C PRO A 67 -13.34 7.80 3.92
N ALA A 68 -12.34 8.37 4.60
CA ALA A 68 -11.34 9.21 3.95
C ALA A 68 -10.48 8.43 2.94
N LEU A 69 -10.07 7.20 3.30
CA LEU A 69 -9.36 6.29 2.41
C LEU A 69 -10.20 5.92 1.18
N SER A 70 -11.46 5.51 1.37
CA SER A 70 -12.35 5.17 0.25
C SER A 70 -12.53 6.33 -0.72
N HIS A 71 -12.76 7.54 -0.19
CA HIS A 71 -12.87 8.74 -0.99
C HIS A 71 -11.57 9.02 -1.77
N TYR A 72 -10.43 8.90 -1.10
CA TYR A 72 -9.13 9.12 -1.72
C TYR A 72 -8.85 8.13 -2.87
N VAL A 73 -9.11 6.83 -2.67
CA VAL A 73 -8.97 5.80 -3.71
C VAL A 73 -9.83 6.11 -4.93
N LEU A 74 -11.14 6.30 -4.73
CA LEU A 74 -12.06 6.54 -5.84
C LEU A 74 -11.82 7.87 -6.56
N SER A 75 -11.14 8.82 -5.93
CA SER A 75 -10.79 10.11 -6.54
C SER A 75 -9.46 10.07 -7.32
N ASN A 76 -8.61 9.05 -7.09
CA ASN A 76 -7.24 9.03 -7.61
C ASN A 76 -6.88 7.77 -8.42
N TYR A 77 -7.73 6.74 -8.45
CA TYR A 77 -7.40 5.46 -9.10
C TYR A 77 -6.93 5.61 -10.55
N GLU A 78 -7.57 6.46 -11.36
CA GLU A 78 -7.19 6.68 -12.77
C GLU A 78 -5.77 7.24 -12.92
N ARG A 79 -5.33 8.06 -11.95
CA ARG A 79 -3.97 8.57 -11.93
C ARG A 79 -3.00 7.43 -11.61
N TRP A 80 -3.33 6.59 -10.64
CA TRP A 80 -2.47 5.46 -10.26
C TRP A 80 -2.38 4.41 -11.35
N GLU A 81 -3.46 4.13 -12.07
CA GLU A 81 -3.42 3.25 -13.26
C GLU A 81 -2.41 3.75 -14.28
N LYS A 82 -2.44 5.04 -14.60
CA LYS A 82 -1.47 5.66 -15.53
C LYS A 82 -0.04 5.60 -15.00
N GLU A 83 0.17 5.89 -13.71
CA GLU A 83 1.49 5.78 -13.09
C GLU A 83 2.00 4.33 -13.10
N ILE A 84 1.12 3.35 -12.89
CA ILE A 84 1.41 1.91 -13.00
C ILE A 84 1.84 1.55 -14.43
N GLU A 85 1.07 1.96 -15.42
CA GLU A 85 1.38 1.72 -16.82
C GLU A 85 2.72 2.34 -17.22
N LEU A 86 2.96 3.59 -16.81
CA LEU A 86 4.18 4.33 -17.15
C LEU A 86 5.45 3.68 -16.60
N TRP A 87 5.42 3.13 -15.38
CA TRP A 87 6.62 2.47 -14.84
C TRP A 87 6.85 1.10 -15.47
N GLN A 88 5.79 0.36 -15.84
CA GLN A 88 5.92 -0.97 -16.45
C GLN A 88 6.32 -0.89 -17.93
N GLN A 89 5.89 0.16 -18.62
CA GLN A 89 5.99 0.31 -20.07
C GLN A 89 7.40 0.09 -20.64
N PRO A 90 8.49 0.65 -20.07
CA PRO A 90 9.84 0.46 -20.63
C PRO A 90 10.27 -1.00 -20.67
N VAL A 91 9.89 -1.80 -19.66
CA VAL A 91 10.20 -3.23 -19.60
C VAL A 91 9.26 -4.03 -20.51
N LEU A 92 7.97 -3.69 -20.53
CA LEU A 92 6.98 -4.39 -21.35
C LEU A 92 7.25 -4.23 -22.85
N GLN A 93 7.67 -3.04 -23.27
CA GLN A 93 7.96 -2.71 -24.67
C GLN A 93 9.32 -3.22 -25.15
N ASP A 94 10.21 -3.64 -24.25
CA ASP A 94 11.50 -4.20 -24.63
C ASP A 94 11.30 -5.58 -25.28
N ALA A 95 11.48 -5.64 -26.60
CA ALA A 95 11.37 -6.87 -27.38
C ALA A 95 12.55 -7.83 -27.18
N SER A 96 13.65 -7.38 -26.56
CA SER A 96 14.81 -8.23 -26.24
C SER A 96 14.55 -9.13 -25.04
N LEU A 97 13.57 -8.77 -24.20
CA LEU A 97 13.19 -9.53 -23.01
C LEU A 97 12.09 -10.55 -23.33
N PRO A 98 12.27 -11.84 -23.00
CA PRO A 98 11.21 -12.83 -23.13
C PRO A 98 10.02 -12.54 -22.22
N ASP A 99 8.81 -12.89 -22.67
CA ASP A 99 7.56 -12.63 -21.90
C ASP A 99 7.54 -13.30 -20.52
N TRP A 100 8.10 -14.51 -20.41
CA TRP A 100 8.21 -15.21 -19.13
C TRP A 100 9.05 -14.43 -18.11
N TYR A 101 10.08 -13.72 -18.59
CA TYR A 101 10.98 -12.94 -17.73
C TYR A 101 10.28 -11.68 -17.24
N LYS A 102 9.55 -10.98 -18.12
CA LYS A 102 8.72 -9.82 -17.75
C LYS A 102 7.67 -10.20 -16.70
N SER A 103 7.01 -11.35 -16.90
CA SER A 103 6.02 -11.86 -15.95
C SER A 103 6.64 -12.16 -14.59
N ALA A 104 7.77 -12.87 -14.54
CA ALA A 104 8.46 -13.15 -13.29
C ALA A 104 8.88 -11.84 -12.59
N LEU A 105 9.49 -10.91 -13.33
CA LEU A 105 10.01 -9.65 -12.77
C LEU A 105 8.93 -8.85 -12.03
N PHE A 106 7.72 -8.77 -12.57
CA PHE A 106 6.63 -8.01 -11.94
C PHE A 106 5.89 -8.82 -10.88
N ASN A 107 5.66 -10.10 -11.11
CA ASN A 107 4.89 -10.91 -10.18
C ASN A 107 5.64 -11.14 -8.87
N GLU A 108 6.97 -11.30 -8.89
CA GLU A 108 7.77 -11.48 -7.67
C GLU A 108 7.76 -10.24 -6.75
N LEU A 109 7.40 -9.06 -7.26
CA LEU A 109 7.25 -7.84 -6.45
C LEU A 109 6.14 -7.95 -5.40
N TYR A 110 5.23 -8.93 -5.54
CA TYR A 110 4.15 -9.16 -4.57
C TYR A 110 4.68 -9.29 -3.13
N PHE A 111 5.89 -9.84 -2.97
CA PHE A 111 6.50 -10.07 -1.67
C PHE A 111 6.77 -8.77 -0.90
N VAL A 112 6.96 -7.64 -1.59
CA VAL A 112 7.11 -6.34 -0.92
C VAL A 112 5.82 -5.94 -0.18
N ALA A 113 4.66 -6.36 -0.66
CA ALA A 113 3.38 -6.12 0.00
C ALA A 113 2.99 -7.25 0.96
N ASP A 114 3.17 -8.51 0.54
CA ASP A 114 2.64 -9.69 1.24
C ASP A 114 3.66 -10.41 2.14
N GLY A 115 4.96 -10.10 2.02
CA GLY A 115 6.06 -10.68 2.80
C GLY A 115 6.11 -10.23 4.25
N GLY A 116 4.94 -10.02 4.89
CA GLY A 116 4.81 -9.55 6.26
C GLY A 116 5.31 -8.11 6.47
N SER A 117 5.27 -7.29 5.42
CA SER A 117 5.77 -5.91 5.46
C SER A 117 5.07 -5.06 6.51
N VAL A 118 5.86 -4.30 7.25
CA VAL A 118 5.43 -3.34 8.25
C VAL A 118 6.06 -1.99 7.97
N TRP A 119 5.24 -0.96 8.06
CA TRP A 119 5.69 0.42 7.91
C TRP A 119 5.08 1.27 9.01
N PHE A 120 5.91 1.86 9.85
CA PHE A 120 5.50 2.64 11.02
C PHE A 120 5.91 4.10 10.95
N LEU A 121 5.12 4.95 11.62
CA LEU A 121 5.58 6.28 11.99
C LEU A 121 6.71 6.19 13.02
N ALA A 122 7.64 7.14 12.94
CA ALA A 122 8.64 7.34 13.98
C ALA A 122 7.97 8.00 15.19
N ASP A 123 7.31 7.19 16.05
CA ASP A 123 6.66 7.68 17.28
C ASP A 123 7.66 8.27 18.31
N GLU A 124 8.97 8.15 18.07
CA GLU A 124 10.06 8.72 18.86
C GLU A 124 10.74 9.91 18.15
N ALA A 125 10.02 10.60 17.25
CA ALA A 125 10.53 11.73 16.46
C ALA A 125 11.27 12.79 17.29
N GLU A 126 10.84 13.02 18.54
CA GLU A 126 11.45 13.98 19.47
C GLU A 126 12.88 13.61 19.89
N ASN A 127 13.26 12.33 19.79
CA ASN A 127 14.59 11.81 20.13
C ASN A 127 15.49 11.64 18.91
N LEU A 128 15.02 11.99 17.72
CA LEU A 128 15.76 11.89 16.48
C LEU A 128 16.49 13.19 16.17
N ALA A 129 17.62 13.09 15.47
CA ALA A 129 18.27 14.26 14.91
C ALA A 129 17.34 14.95 13.91
N ILE A 130 17.47 16.27 13.75
CA ILE A 130 16.60 17.08 12.88
C ILE A 130 16.67 16.59 11.43
N ASP A 131 17.81 16.07 11.01
CA ASP A 131 18.11 15.54 9.67
C ASP A 131 17.91 14.03 9.54
N ASP A 132 17.28 13.38 10.53
CA ASP A 132 17.08 11.94 10.49
C ASP A 132 16.01 11.54 9.45
N PRO A 133 16.34 10.67 8.46
CA PRO A 133 15.42 10.28 7.40
C PRO A 133 14.16 9.56 7.91
N ARG A 134 14.18 9.00 9.13
CA ARG A 134 13.02 8.35 9.75
C ARG A 134 11.90 9.35 10.05
N LEU A 135 12.20 10.64 10.17
CA LEU A 135 11.18 11.69 10.31
C LEU A 135 10.34 11.82 9.03
N GLU A 136 10.97 11.67 7.87
CA GLU A 136 10.29 11.74 6.59
C GLU A 136 9.67 10.40 6.21
N TYR A 137 10.46 9.32 6.26
CA TYR A 137 10.15 8.01 5.70
C TYR A 137 9.69 6.97 6.72
N GLY A 138 9.72 7.26 8.02
CA GLY A 138 9.30 6.30 9.06
C GLY A 138 10.21 5.07 9.16
N HIS A 139 9.67 3.98 9.72
CA HIS A 139 10.36 2.70 9.88
C HIS A 139 9.75 1.63 9.00
N PHE A 140 10.52 1.12 8.04
CA PHE A 140 10.10 0.05 7.14
C PHE A 140 10.85 -1.25 7.44
N ALA A 141 10.12 -2.36 7.41
CA ALA A 141 10.71 -3.69 7.46
C ALA A 141 9.81 -4.71 6.77
N TYR A 142 10.40 -5.79 6.27
CA TYR A 142 9.67 -6.96 5.76
C TYR A 142 10.32 -8.24 6.29
N LEU A 143 9.57 -9.33 6.27
CA LEU A 143 10.05 -10.62 6.76
C LEU A 143 10.96 -11.28 5.74
N GLU A 144 11.94 -12.02 6.22
CA GLU A 144 12.70 -12.95 5.38
C GLU A 144 11.78 -14.00 4.74
N GLY A 145 10.81 -14.51 5.50
CA GLY A 145 9.77 -15.39 5.02
C GLY A 145 8.75 -15.72 6.12
N HIS A 146 7.68 -16.41 5.77
CA HIS A 146 6.66 -16.78 6.78
C HIS A 146 7.14 -17.87 7.75
N GLU A 147 8.10 -18.69 7.32
CA GLU A 147 8.75 -19.72 8.13
C GLU A 147 9.77 -19.11 9.11
N TYR A 148 10.50 -18.09 8.67
CA TYR A 148 11.48 -17.36 9.46
C TYR A 148 11.00 -15.93 9.70
N ARG A 149 10.32 -15.72 10.83
CA ARG A 149 9.75 -14.42 11.21
C ARG A 149 10.81 -13.46 11.75
N MET A 150 11.84 -13.23 10.96
CA MET A 150 12.91 -12.26 11.19
C MET A 150 12.72 -11.10 10.23
N TYR A 151 12.73 -9.88 10.76
CA TYR A 151 12.58 -8.66 9.98
C TYR A 151 13.95 -8.17 9.50
N ASN A 152 14.05 -7.87 8.20
CA ASN A 152 15.25 -7.32 7.56
C ASN A 152 16.53 -8.15 7.84
N THR A 153 16.46 -9.48 7.69
CA THR A 153 17.63 -10.35 7.77
C THR A 153 18.64 -9.94 6.68
N TYR A 154 19.80 -9.42 7.10
CA TYR A 154 20.66 -8.60 6.24
C TYR A 154 21.35 -9.39 5.11
N ASP A 155 21.70 -10.64 5.37
CA ASP A 155 22.28 -11.58 4.40
C ASP A 155 21.30 -11.95 3.28
N VAL A 156 20.00 -12.00 3.58
CA VAL A 156 18.94 -12.22 2.58
C VAL A 156 18.56 -10.91 1.89
N HIS A 157 18.45 -9.82 2.65
CA HIS A 157 18.12 -8.48 2.14
C HIS A 157 19.10 -8.02 1.04
N PHE A 158 20.38 -8.40 1.14
CA PHE A 158 21.40 -8.09 0.12
C PHE A 158 20.98 -8.50 -1.31
N TYR A 159 20.28 -9.62 -1.47
CA TYR A 159 19.83 -10.11 -2.78
C TYR A 159 18.51 -9.48 -3.23
N ALA A 160 17.68 -9.02 -2.29
CA ALA A 160 16.33 -8.52 -2.55
C ALA A 160 16.25 -6.98 -2.63
N PHE A 161 17.28 -6.25 -2.15
CA PHE A 161 17.27 -4.80 -1.98
C PHE A 161 17.06 -4.00 -3.29
N ILE A 162 17.41 -4.56 -4.44
CA ILE A 162 17.26 -3.89 -5.74
C ILE A 162 15.79 -3.53 -6.01
N CYS A 163 14.85 -4.37 -5.58
CA CYS A 163 13.42 -4.18 -5.79
C CYS A 163 12.83 -3.00 -4.98
N PRO A 164 13.01 -2.90 -3.65
CA PRO A 164 12.60 -1.72 -2.87
C PRO A 164 13.31 -0.43 -3.30
N SER A 165 14.58 -0.52 -3.70
CA SER A 165 15.39 0.64 -4.05
C SER A 165 14.93 1.32 -5.33
N LEU A 166 14.60 0.53 -6.35
CA LEU A 166 14.12 1.05 -7.64
C LEU A 166 12.71 1.63 -7.53
N THR A 167 11.84 1.02 -6.73
CA THR A 167 10.43 1.44 -6.58
C THR A 167 10.29 2.68 -5.71
N LEU A 168 11.02 2.79 -4.59
CA LEU A 168 10.93 3.94 -3.69
C LEU A 168 11.70 5.17 -4.20
N ALA A 169 12.84 5.00 -4.89
CA ALA A 169 13.59 6.12 -5.46
C ALA A 169 12.83 6.85 -6.59
N GLN A 170 11.96 6.14 -7.32
CA GLN A 170 11.11 6.76 -8.35
C GLN A 170 10.01 7.65 -7.74
N THR A 171 9.53 7.34 -6.52
CA THR A 171 8.53 8.19 -5.84
C THR A 171 9.11 9.51 -5.31
N SER A 172 10.40 9.54 -4.94
CA SER A 172 11.08 10.79 -4.51
C SER A 172 11.40 11.76 -5.65
N ALA A 173 11.43 11.29 -6.91
CA ALA A 173 11.71 12.14 -8.08
C ALA A 173 10.46 12.85 -8.64
N GLY A 174 9.25 12.49 -8.17
CA GLY A 174 7.97 13.02 -8.68
C GLY A 174 7.33 14.14 -7.86
N SER A 175 7.95 14.58 -6.75
CA SER A 175 7.40 15.59 -5.84
C SER A 175 7.94 17.02 -6.04
N SER A 176 8.70 17.25 -7.11
CA SER A 176 9.23 18.58 -7.48
C SER A 176 8.64 19.09 -8.80
N THR A 177 7.38 19.50 -8.78
CA THR A 177 6.79 20.57 -9.64
C THR A 177 5.48 21.04 -9.03
#